data_AF-A0A1E3HRR4-F1
#
_entry.id   AF-A0A1E3HRR4-F1
#
_cell.length_a   1.000
_cell.length_b   1.000
_cell.length_c   1.000
_cell.angle_alpha   90.00
_cell.angle_beta   90.00
_cell.angle_gamma   90.00
#
_symmetry.space_group_name_H-M   'P 1'
#
loop_
_entity.id
_entity.type
_entity.pdbx_description
1 polymer ?
#
loop_
_entity_poly.entity_id
_entity_poly.type
_entity_poly.pdbx_seq_one_letter_code
_entity_poly.pdbx_strand_id
1 'polypeptide(L)'
;MSLGIDTTAIYSDEGALQQASGSETAARSIAQNLHRRTEILPIDVARGLFNDVGRTWELLAASFDPSEQADTSSFASEDSRLELALALAKLERNLVAGLLEFQREAIKHEAAIRRFIFNITTFVRIEDPRFFTIQSISAQLLSNLVSPSDDSAEAAETADRILRLYTSGGREEDVVVRLLDSKEQKTNHATLHMLNNLTRNSSSRLNLLLSASGTRWLAKILGRMDDWLDNEDPCFELSASIFNSFIFHCLHPKLFDLLSEPPEPITPSQTTLLKLLDSSLALPPSDHPTPPISGDYPNNFLVPLFISLSSASLPSITSRADDPRLPKQLAALMLVTESLSSIGLRVQERIDHAAALGSEDADAGGSNWEAAGEKTLVQRMKDKEQGIVKSLVDLLRALNDFFPKTNPRATSSDPSPPPLPLNPELKPFSKVKRDLVRLLSILSFNDTFVGDQVREWSGVELVLGMTEIDEGNPYLREHALFCIRNLMRNNLANQDVIKQMNPVGVLSDTGELLPLPDKMKKKAEVATIEEE
;
A
#
# COMPACT_ATOMS: atom_id res chain seq x y z
N MET A 1 30.60 30.57 -24.00
CA MET A 1 31.09 29.60 -23.01
C MET A 1 31.74 28.47 -23.79
N SER A 2 33.03 28.18 -23.60
CA SER A 2 33.61 26.98 -24.22
C SER A 2 33.25 25.79 -23.32
N LEU A 3 32.29 24.99 -23.75
CA LEU A 3 31.87 23.74 -23.10
C LEU A 3 32.74 22.60 -23.65
N GLY A 4 34.04 22.63 -23.36
CA GLY A 4 34.96 21.55 -23.73
C GLY A 4 35.07 20.52 -22.61
N ILE A 5 35.14 19.24 -22.97
CA ILE A 5 35.46 18.15 -22.04
C ILE A 5 36.79 17.54 -22.47
N ASP A 6 37.81 17.70 -21.64
CA ASP A 6 39.08 17.02 -21.84
C ASP A 6 39.02 15.61 -21.26
N THR A 7 38.90 14.60 -22.12
CA THR A 7 38.86 13.18 -21.72
C THR A 7 40.15 12.71 -21.01
N THR A 8 41.26 13.44 -21.16
CA THR A 8 42.54 13.11 -20.50
C THR A 8 42.62 13.63 -19.07
N ALA A 9 41.70 14.52 -18.66
CA ALA A 9 41.66 15.11 -17.33
C ALA A 9 41.62 14.06 -16.20
N ILE A 10 41.00 12.90 -16.45
CA ILE A 10 40.85 11.82 -15.45
C ILE A 10 42.18 11.20 -14.98
N TYR A 11 43.28 11.42 -15.71
CA TYR A 11 44.59 10.82 -15.41
C TYR A 11 45.48 11.67 -14.49
N SER A 12 45.07 12.89 -14.11
CA SER A 12 45.82 13.74 -13.17
C SER A 12 44.90 14.51 -12.22
N ASP A 13 45.30 14.69 -10.96
CA ASP A 13 44.49 15.44 -9.98
C ASP A 13 44.21 16.87 -10.44
N GLU A 14 45.25 17.56 -10.95
CA GLU A 14 45.11 18.93 -11.46
C GLU A 14 44.14 18.99 -12.65
N GLY A 15 44.27 18.09 -13.62
CA GLY A 15 43.37 18.02 -14.77
C GLY A 15 41.93 17.72 -14.35
N ALA A 16 41.73 16.73 -13.48
CA ALA A 16 40.40 16.34 -13.01
C ALA A 16 39.71 17.48 -12.27
N LEU A 17 40.41 18.17 -11.36
CA LEU A 17 39.86 19.30 -10.61
C LEU A 17 39.61 20.53 -11.50
N GLN A 18 40.49 20.81 -12.46
CA GLN A 18 40.29 21.90 -13.42
C GLN A 18 39.05 21.66 -14.29
N GLN A 19 38.91 20.44 -14.82
CA GLN A 19 37.73 20.05 -15.61
C GLN A 19 36.46 20.05 -14.75
N ALA A 20 36.54 19.57 -13.50
CA ALA A 20 35.41 19.61 -12.57
C ALA A 20 34.93 21.05 -12.33
N SER A 21 35.85 21.99 -12.05
CA SER A 21 35.51 23.41 -11.85
C SER A 21 34.88 24.04 -13.10
N GLY A 22 35.39 23.73 -14.28
CA GLY A 22 34.82 24.16 -15.56
C GLY A 22 33.40 23.62 -15.77
N SER A 23 33.22 22.31 -15.60
CA SER A 23 31.93 21.62 -15.75
C SER A 23 30.90 22.10 -14.72
N GLU A 24 31.29 22.36 -13.48
CA GLU A 24 30.41 22.90 -12.43
C GLU A 24 29.93 24.32 -12.79
N THR A 25 30.84 25.17 -13.29
CA THR A 25 30.49 26.52 -13.75
C THR A 25 29.51 26.47 -14.92
N ALA A 26 29.74 25.55 -15.87
CA ALA A 26 28.82 25.27 -16.97
C ALA A 26 27.46 24.77 -16.48
N ALA A 27 27.44 23.81 -15.55
CA ALA A 27 26.23 23.26 -14.98
C ALA A 27 25.37 24.34 -14.32
N ARG A 28 25.98 25.27 -13.58
CA ARG A 28 25.28 26.41 -12.94
C ARG A 28 24.73 27.38 -13.98
N SER A 29 25.53 27.73 -14.99
CA SER A 29 25.07 28.62 -16.08
C SER A 29 23.89 28.01 -16.84
N ILE A 30 23.91 26.70 -17.11
CA ILE A 30 22.82 26.00 -17.79
C ILE A 30 21.58 25.93 -16.91
N ALA A 31 21.73 25.64 -15.60
CA ALA A 31 20.61 25.62 -14.67
C ALA A 31 19.85 26.96 -14.62
N GLN A 32 20.57 28.09 -14.74
CA GLN A 32 19.97 29.42 -14.78
C GLN A 32 19.28 29.73 -16.12
N ASN A 33 19.55 28.95 -17.18
CA ASN A 33 19.10 29.20 -18.53
C ASN A 33 18.48 27.96 -19.21
N LEU A 34 17.75 27.13 -18.44
CA LEU A 34 17.17 25.88 -18.96
C LEU A 34 16.30 26.07 -20.22
N HIS A 35 15.55 27.16 -20.32
CA HIS A 35 14.70 27.44 -21.48
C HIS A 35 15.48 27.82 -22.75
N ARG A 36 16.76 28.19 -22.64
CA ARG A 36 17.62 28.64 -23.76
C ARG A 36 18.74 27.67 -24.08
N ARG A 37 18.70 26.44 -23.56
CA ARG A 37 19.77 25.45 -23.72
C ARG A 37 20.15 25.19 -25.18
N THR A 38 19.16 25.06 -26.06
CA THR A 38 19.33 24.85 -27.49
C THR A 38 19.89 26.08 -28.23
N GLU A 39 19.69 27.28 -27.70
CA GLU A 39 20.33 28.51 -28.20
C GLU A 39 21.79 28.62 -27.75
N ILE A 40 22.07 28.26 -26.50
CA ILE A 40 23.40 28.32 -25.89
C ILE A 40 24.31 27.25 -26.49
N LEU A 41 23.74 26.07 -26.77
CA LEU A 41 24.45 24.92 -27.30
C LEU A 41 23.62 24.31 -28.44
N PRO A 42 23.75 24.82 -29.68
CA PRO A 42 23.08 24.25 -30.84
C PRO A 42 23.42 22.76 -30.98
N ILE A 43 22.45 21.95 -31.44
CA ILE A 43 22.56 20.48 -31.44
C ILE A 43 23.81 19.95 -32.16
N ASP A 44 24.23 20.60 -33.26
CA ASP A 44 25.41 20.18 -34.02
C ASP A 44 26.71 20.33 -33.22
N VAL A 45 26.78 21.32 -32.32
CA VAL A 45 27.88 21.49 -31.37
C VAL A 45 27.69 20.57 -30.17
N ALA A 46 26.45 20.42 -29.70
CA ALA A 46 26.11 19.57 -28.56
C ALA A 46 26.55 18.12 -28.78
N ARG A 47 26.42 17.58 -30.00
CA ARG A 47 26.86 16.21 -30.34
C ARG A 47 28.33 15.97 -30.04
N GLY A 48 29.21 16.93 -30.36
CA GLY A 48 30.64 16.85 -30.04
C GLY A 48 30.86 16.78 -28.53
N LEU A 49 30.21 17.67 -27.80
CA LEU A 49 30.24 17.68 -26.33
C LEU A 49 29.75 16.34 -25.76
N PHE A 50 28.60 15.82 -26.19
CA PHE A 50 28.07 14.56 -25.68
C PHE A 50 29.02 13.40 -25.96
N ASN A 51 29.66 13.33 -27.13
CA ASN A 51 30.65 12.29 -27.42
C ASN A 51 31.82 12.31 -26.40
N ASP A 52 32.32 13.49 -26.04
CA ASP A 52 33.42 13.61 -25.07
C ASP A 52 32.95 13.34 -23.64
N VAL A 53 31.72 13.74 -23.29
CA VAL A 53 31.07 13.37 -22.01
C VAL A 53 30.92 11.84 -21.90
N GLY A 54 30.44 11.18 -22.96
CA GLY A 54 30.26 9.73 -23.00
C GLY A 54 31.56 8.97 -22.80
N ARG A 55 32.63 9.36 -23.50
CA ARG A 55 33.98 8.79 -23.29
C ARG A 55 34.47 8.99 -21.85
N THR A 56 34.19 10.16 -21.28
CA THR A 56 34.59 10.45 -19.89
C THR A 56 33.81 9.57 -18.91
N TRP A 57 32.52 9.29 -19.16
CA TRP A 57 31.75 8.32 -18.37
C TRP A 57 32.29 6.90 -18.45
N GLU A 58 32.71 6.44 -19.63
CA GLU A 58 33.35 5.11 -19.78
C GLU A 58 34.63 5.00 -18.94
N LEU A 59 35.48 6.04 -19.00
CA LEU A 59 36.71 6.11 -18.20
C LEU A 59 36.41 6.21 -16.70
N LEU A 60 35.41 7.01 -16.31
CA LEU A 60 34.97 7.09 -14.91
C LEU A 60 34.48 5.73 -14.42
N ALA A 61 33.60 5.06 -15.18
CA ALA A 61 33.10 3.74 -14.81
C ALA A 61 34.22 2.73 -14.60
N ALA A 62 35.17 2.64 -15.54
CA ALA A 62 36.35 1.78 -15.42
C ALA A 62 37.20 2.12 -14.20
N SER A 63 37.52 3.40 -14.01
CA SER A 63 38.40 3.86 -12.93
C SER A 63 37.86 3.57 -11.51
N PHE A 64 36.56 3.41 -11.35
CA PHE A 64 35.92 3.08 -10.06
C PHE A 64 35.68 1.57 -9.86
N ASP A 65 36.02 0.72 -10.82
CA ASP A 65 35.82 -0.73 -10.74
C ASP A 65 36.63 -1.33 -9.57
N PRO A 66 35.98 -1.92 -8.54
CA PRO A 66 36.68 -2.45 -7.38
C PRO A 66 37.45 -3.75 -7.67
N SER A 67 37.20 -4.41 -8.81
CA SER A 67 37.86 -5.64 -9.21
C SER A 67 39.18 -5.42 -9.95
N GLU A 68 39.35 -4.25 -10.57
CA GLU A 68 40.58 -3.85 -11.24
C GLU A 68 41.62 -3.33 -10.24
N GLN A 69 42.16 -4.22 -9.40
CA GLN A 69 43.20 -3.90 -8.42
C GLN A 69 44.57 -3.50 -9.05
N ALA A 70 44.70 -3.44 -10.39
CA ALA A 70 46.00 -3.49 -11.05
C ALA A 70 46.47 -2.24 -11.82
N ASP A 71 45.63 -1.24 -12.10
CA ASP A 71 46.06 -0.04 -12.89
C ASP A 71 45.54 1.30 -12.35
N THR A 72 45.11 1.36 -11.09
CA THR A 72 44.65 2.63 -10.47
C THR A 72 45.71 3.72 -10.41
N SER A 73 47.00 3.37 -10.58
CA SER A 73 48.11 4.33 -10.62
C SER A 73 48.10 5.25 -11.84
N SER A 74 47.40 4.89 -12.92
CA SER A 74 47.29 5.77 -14.10
C SER A 74 46.24 6.87 -13.92
N PHE A 75 45.30 6.69 -12.99
CA PHE A 75 44.20 7.61 -12.76
C PHE A 75 44.51 8.63 -11.66
N ALA A 76 43.82 9.77 -11.70
CA ALA A 76 43.78 10.71 -10.59
C ALA A 76 43.25 10.04 -9.30
N SER A 77 43.47 10.70 -8.16
CA SER A 77 42.92 10.30 -6.87
C SER A 77 41.40 10.06 -6.94
N GLU A 78 40.90 9.15 -6.10
CA GLU A 78 39.47 8.83 -6.03
C GLU A 78 38.62 10.08 -5.79
N ASP A 79 39.08 10.97 -4.88
CA ASP A 79 38.37 12.22 -4.55
C ASP A 79 38.34 13.20 -5.74
N SER A 80 39.45 13.36 -6.49
CA SER A 80 39.47 14.24 -7.67
C SER A 80 38.58 13.71 -8.80
N ARG A 81 38.55 12.38 -8.99
CA ARG A 81 37.65 11.75 -9.97
C ARG A 81 36.19 11.82 -9.55
N LEU A 82 35.91 11.76 -8.25
CA LEU A 82 34.59 11.91 -7.68
C LEU A 82 34.03 13.33 -7.91
N GLU A 83 34.85 14.36 -7.70
CA GLU A 83 34.50 15.76 -8.02
C GLU A 83 34.25 15.97 -9.52
N LEU A 84 35.08 15.36 -10.38
CA LEU A 84 34.87 15.38 -11.83
C LEU A 84 33.54 14.72 -12.21
N ALA A 85 33.27 13.51 -11.70
CA ALA A 85 32.03 12.79 -11.94
C ALA A 85 30.80 13.61 -11.47
N LEU A 86 30.90 14.26 -10.31
CA LEU A 86 29.83 15.09 -9.77
C LEU A 86 29.53 16.31 -10.64
N ALA A 87 30.57 17.03 -11.06
CA ALA A 87 30.42 18.19 -11.93
C ALA A 87 29.84 17.80 -13.30
N LEU A 88 30.29 16.69 -13.88
CA LEU A 88 29.75 16.15 -15.14
C LEU A 88 28.30 15.70 -15.00
N ALA A 89 27.97 14.97 -13.93
CA ALA A 89 26.59 14.53 -13.69
C ALA A 89 25.63 15.71 -13.56
N LYS A 90 26.02 16.78 -12.85
CA LYS A 90 25.22 18.02 -12.77
C LYS A 90 25.07 18.70 -14.13
N LEU A 91 26.15 18.81 -14.88
CA LEU A 91 26.17 19.44 -16.20
C LEU A 91 25.20 18.72 -17.14
N GLU A 92 25.37 17.41 -17.29
CA GLU A 92 24.57 16.59 -18.20
C GLU A 92 23.11 16.50 -17.76
N ARG A 93 22.85 16.33 -16.45
CA ARG A 93 21.48 16.31 -15.91
C ARG A 93 20.73 17.58 -16.30
N ASN A 94 21.39 18.73 -16.20
CA ASN A 94 20.80 20.02 -16.55
C ASN A 94 20.66 20.20 -18.07
N LEU A 95 21.58 19.68 -18.87
CA LEU A 95 21.47 19.70 -20.33
C LEU A 95 20.23 18.91 -20.78
N VAL A 96 20.05 17.70 -20.27
CA VAL A 96 19.03 16.77 -20.78
C VAL A 96 17.60 17.07 -20.29
N ALA A 97 17.43 17.69 -19.12
CA ALA A 97 16.12 17.82 -18.45
C ALA A 97 14.96 18.27 -19.38
N GLY A 98 14.07 17.35 -19.75
CA GLY A 98 12.90 17.62 -20.59
C GLY A 98 13.20 18.03 -22.04
N LEU A 99 14.36 17.66 -22.60
CA LEU A 99 14.74 17.97 -23.98
C LEU A 99 15.07 16.70 -24.77
N LEU A 100 14.13 16.28 -25.62
CA LEU A 100 14.26 15.04 -26.40
C LEU A 100 15.52 15.00 -27.28
N GLU A 101 15.88 16.10 -27.93
CA GLU A 101 17.07 16.16 -28.80
C GLU A 101 18.37 15.87 -28.05
N PHE A 102 18.50 16.37 -26.83
CA PHE A 102 19.69 16.14 -25.99
C PHE A 102 19.61 14.77 -25.32
N GLN A 103 18.41 14.32 -24.93
CA GLN A 103 18.18 12.98 -24.41
C GLN A 103 18.63 11.91 -25.41
N ARG A 104 18.33 12.06 -26.71
CA ARG A 104 18.75 11.12 -27.78
C ARG A 104 20.26 10.94 -27.88
N GLU A 105 21.04 11.99 -27.62
CA GLU A 105 22.49 11.88 -27.62
C GLU A 105 23.00 11.29 -26.30
N ALA A 106 22.50 11.79 -25.17
CA ALA A 106 22.96 11.42 -23.84
C ALA A 106 22.54 9.99 -23.41
N ILE A 107 21.44 9.44 -23.95
CA ILE A 107 21.00 8.08 -23.61
C ILE A 107 22.05 7.01 -23.94
N LYS A 108 22.96 7.30 -24.88
CA LYS A 108 24.11 6.44 -25.21
C LYS A 108 25.05 6.23 -24.03
N HIS A 109 25.05 7.16 -23.07
CA HIS A 109 25.90 7.13 -21.88
C HIS A 109 25.32 6.29 -20.74
N GLU A 110 24.03 5.89 -20.82
CA GLU A 110 23.33 5.20 -19.74
C GLU A 110 24.11 3.97 -19.24
N ALA A 111 24.64 3.14 -20.14
CA ALA A 111 25.37 1.94 -19.74
C ALA A 111 26.62 2.26 -18.91
N ALA A 112 27.37 3.30 -19.27
CA ALA A 112 28.54 3.74 -18.53
C ALA A 112 28.17 4.37 -17.19
N ILE A 113 27.12 5.21 -17.16
CA ILE A 113 26.60 5.82 -15.92
C ILE A 113 26.08 4.74 -14.97
N ARG A 114 25.35 3.75 -15.47
CA ARG A 114 24.86 2.60 -14.68
C ARG A 114 26.01 1.79 -14.10
N ARG A 115 27.04 1.47 -14.90
CA ARG A 115 28.24 0.78 -14.41
C ARG A 115 28.99 1.61 -13.36
N PHE A 116 29.09 2.92 -13.56
CA PHE A 116 29.66 3.83 -12.58
C PHE A 116 28.87 3.78 -11.26
N ILE A 117 27.54 3.90 -11.29
CA ILE A 117 26.68 3.79 -10.09
C ILE A 117 26.89 2.44 -9.40
N PHE A 118 26.93 1.34 -10.16
CA PHE A 118 27.22 0.02 -9.63
C PHE A 118 28.57 0.02 -8.87
N ASN A 119 29.62 0.60 -9.43
CA ASN A 119 30.95 0.65 -8.83
C ASN A 119 31.02 1.52 -7.56
N ILE A 120 30.32 2.66 -7.52
CA ILE A 120 30.28 3.56 -6.35
C ILE A 120 29.29 3.13 -5.27
N THR A 121 28.45 2.12 -5.53
CA THR A 121 27.51 1.55 -4.54
C THR A 121 27.89 0.12 -4.14
N THR A 122 29.05 -0.38 -4.55
CA THR A 122 29.49 -1.74 -4.23
C THR A 122 30.21 -1.79 -2.87
N PHE A 123 29.97 -2.87 -2.10
CA PHE A 123 30.50 -3.08 -0.75
C PHE A 123 30.15 -1.91 0.19
N VAL A 124 31.11 -1.44 0.99
CA VAL A 124 30.94 -0.36 1.97
C VAL A 124 30.70 1.01 1.33
N ARG A 125 30.94 1.17 0.02
CA ARG A 125 30.82 2.48 -0.67
C ARG A 125 29.39 3.02 -0.70
N ILE A 126 28.38 2.15 -0.69
CA ILE A 126 26.97 2.58 -0.65
C ILE A 126 26.66 3.39 0.62
N GLU A 127 27.36 3.11 1.72
CA GLU A 127 27.18 3.77 3.01
C GLU A 127 28.22 4.87 3.31
N ASP A 128 29.20 5.05 2.44
CA ASP A 128 30.24 6.07 2.57
C ASP A 128 29.69 7.45 2.17
N PRO A 129 29.64 8.42 3.11
CA PRO A 129 29.09 9.75 2.86
C PRO A 129 29.73 10.52 1.71
N ARG A 130 30.98 10.21 1.34
CA ARG A 130 31.64 10.82 0.16
C ARG A 130 30.83 10.59 -1.11
N PHE A 131 30.16 9.45 -1.23
CA PHE A 131 29.41 9.08 -2.42
C PHE A 131 27.94 9.53 -2.44
N PHE A 132 27.36 10.00 -1.32
CA PHE A 132 25.92 10.29 -1.26
C PHE A 132 25.46 11.35 -2.26
N THR A 133 26.24 12.42 -2.41
CA THR A 133 25.91 13.49 -3.34
C THR A 133 25.93 12.98 -4.78
N ILE A 134 26.95 12.22 -5.18
CA ILE A 134 27.01 11.66 -6.53
C ILE A 134 25.92 10.60 -6.75
N GLN A 135 25.61 9.76 -5.76
CA GLN A 135 24.51 8.78 -5.87
C GLN A 135 23.18 9.47 -6.19
N SER A 136 22.83 10.53 -5.45
CA SER A 136 21.59 11.29 -5.69
C SER A 136 21.61 12.02 -7.03
N ILE A 137 22.71 12.67 -7.41
CA ILE A 137 22.79 13.42 -8.67
C ILE A 137 22.79 12.46 -9.88
N SER A 138 23.47 11.30 -9.79
CA SER A 138 23.43 10.27 -10.82
C SER A 138 22.04 9.64 -10.95
N ALA A 139 21.30 9.45 -9.85
CA ALA A 139 19.90 9.03 -9.90
C ALA A 139 19.00 10.06 -10.62
N GLN A 140 19.21 11.36 -10.37
CA GLN A 140 18.50 12.43 -11.09
C GLN A 140 18.90 12.50 -12.57
N LEU A 141 20.18 12.30 -12.89
CA LEU A 141 20.65 12.21 -14.27
C LEU A 141 19.98 11.03 -14.97
N LEU A 142 19.99 9.83 -14.38
CA LEU A 142 19.27 8.69 -14.92
C LEU A 142 17.79 9.01 -15.13
N SER A 143 17.12 9.65 -14.17
CA SER A 143 15.73 10.08 -14.34
C SER A 143 15.51 10.90 -15.61
N ASN A 144 16.38 11.87 -15.89
CA ASN A 144 16.27 12.70 -17.09
C ASN A 144 16.64 11.95 -18.36
N LEU A 145 17.55 10.96 -18.29
CA LEU A 145 17.92 10.14 -19.44
C LEU A 145 16.83 9.15 -19.83
N VAL A 146 16.20 8.49 -18.85
CA VAL A 146 15.40 7.28 -19.11
C VAL A 146 13.90 7.51 -19.04
N SER A 147 13.43 8.56 -18.35
CA SER A 147 12.01 8.92 -18.34
C SER A 147 11.60 9.59 -19.66
N PRO A 148 10.36 9.40 -20.14
CA PRO A 148 9.90 10.09 -21.35
C PRO A 148 10.02 11.60 -21.19
N SER A 149 10.72 12.25 -22.13
CA SER A 149 10.85 13.72 -22.15
C SER A 149 9.57 14.41 -22.63
N ASP A 150 8.77 13.71 -23.44
CA ASP A 150 7.51 14.16 -24.01
C ASP A 150 6.58 12.95 -24.29
N ASP A 151 5.42 13.22 -24.87
CA ASP A 151 4.41 12.20 -25.22
C ASP A 151 4.71 11.47 -26.54
N SER A 152 5.93 11.58 -27.08
CA SER A 152 6.29 10.91 -28.33
C SER A 152 6.43 9.38 -28.15
N ALA A 153 6.14 8.64 -29.22
CA ALA A 153 6.30 7.19 -29.22
C ALA A 153 7.77 6.77 -28.99
N GLU A 154 8.73 7.56 -29.48
CA GLU A 154 10.16 7.31 -29.30
C GLU A 154 10.61 7.46 -27.84
N ALA A 155 10.12 8.51 -27.15
CA ALA A 155 10.39 8.70 -25.73
C ALA A 155 9.81 7.55 -24.89
N ALA A 156 8.60 7.10 -25.23
CA ALA A 156 7.98 5.94 -24.61
C ALA A 156 8.74 4.63 -24.89
N GLU A 157 9.14 4.37 -26.13
CA GLU A 157 9.91 3.18 -26.52
C GLU A 157 11.26 3.10 -25.79
N THR A 158 11.94 4.25 -25.66
CA THR A 158 13.20 4.35 -24.93
C THR A 158 13.01 3.98 -23.45
N ALA A 159 11.97 4.54 -22.80
CA ALA A 159 11.67 4.25 -21.41
C ALA A 159 11.29 2.77 -21.21
N ASP A 160 10.48 2.19 -22.11
CA ASP A 160 10.11 0.77 -22.10
C ASP A 160 11.35 -0.13 -22.21
N ARG A 161 12.25 0.17 -23.15
CA ARG A 161 13.50 -0.59 -23.36
C ARG A 161 14.40 -0.56 -22.13
N ILE A 162 14.61 0.61 -21.54
CA ILE A 162 15.47 0.75 -20.35
C ILE A 162 14.84 0.08 -19.13
N LEU A 163 13.52 0.24 -18.92
CA LEU A 163 12.87 -0.41 -17.78
C LEU A 163 12.91 -1.93 -17.91
N ARG A 164 12.78 -2.50 -19.11
CA ARG A 164 13.00 -3.94 -19.38
C ARG A 164 14.43 -4.37 -19.05
N LEU A 165 15.42 -3.55 -19.37
CA LEU A 165 16.81 -3.81 -19.02
C LEU A 165 16.99 -3.83 -17.49
N TYR A 166 16.51 -2.81 -16.77
CA TYR A 166 16.69 -2.73 -15.31
C TYR A 166 15.92 -3.83 -14.56
N THR A 167 14.78 -4.26 -15.11
CA THR A 167 13.97 -5.34 -14.53
C THR A 167 14.43 -6.74 -14.95
N SER A 168 15.45 -6.86 -15.81
CA SER A 168 15.95 -8.15 -16.33
C SER A 168 16.51 -9.09 -15.26
N GLY A 169 16.96 -8.55 -14.11
CA GLY A 169 17.56 -9.32 -13.02
C GLY A 169 19.04 -9.66 -13.22
N GLY A 170 19.69 -9.08 -14.23
CA GLY A 170 21.14 -9.13 -14.33
C GLY A 170 21.81 -8.26 -13.25
N ARG A 171 23.00 -8.69 -12.81
CA ARG A 171 23.69 -8.10 -11.66
C ARG A 171 24.10 -6.64 -11.90
N GLU A 172 24.52 -6.29 -13.12
CA GLU A 172 24.93 -4.93 -13.44
C GLU A 172 23.71 -4.02 -13.71
N GLU A 173 22.54 -4.61 -13.93
CA GLU A 173 21.26 -3.94 -14.18
C GLU A 173 20.54 -3.52 -12.89
N ASP A 174 20.97 -4.02 -11.72
CA ASP A 174 20.40 -3.78 -10.38
C ASP A 174 20.62 -2.35 -9.84
N VAL A 175 20.63 -1.34 -10.71
CA VAL A 175 20.88 0.06 -10.34
C VAL A 175 19.79 0.63 -9.44
N VAL A 176 18.52 0.28 -9.68
CA VAL A 176 17.38 0.79 -8.91
C VAL A 176 17.39 0.27 -7.48
N VAL A 177 17.52 -1.05 -7.29
CA VAL A 177 17.54 -1.63 -5.93
C VAL A 177 18.72 -1.11 -5.11
N ARG A 178 19.89 -0.96 -5.74
CA ARG A 178 21.09 -0.39 -5.10
C ARG A 178 20.88 1.05 -4.66
N LEU A 179 20.27 1.89 -5.49
CA LEU A 179 20.00 3.27 -5.07
C LEU A 179 18.92 3.34 -3.98
N LEU A 180 17.94 2.43 -3.98
CA LEU A 180 16.97 2.26 -2.90
C LEU A 180 17.58 1.65 -1.61
N ASP A 181 18.76 1.04 -1.68
CA ASP A 181 19.57 0.58 -0.54
C ASP A 181 20.36 1.70 0.12
N SER A 182 20.53 2.85 -0.54
CA SER A 182 21.20 3.99 0.06
C SER A 182 20.45 4.47 1.31
N LYS A 183 21.17 4.69 2.40
CA LYS A 183 20.62 5.34 3.61
C LYS A 183 20.37 6.83 3.41
N GLU A 184 20.90 7.43 2.34
CA GLU A 184 20.70 8.84 2.06
C GLU A 184 19.31 9.11 1.49
N GLN A 185 18.56 9.99 2.17
CA GLN A 185 17.20 10.34 1.80
C GLN A 185 17.12 10.94 0.38
N LYS A 186 18.05 11.82 0.01
CA LYS A 186 18.08 12.44 -1.32
C LYS A 186 18.31 11.43 -2.46
N THR A 187 19.00 10.33 -2.20
CA THR A 187 19.19 9.26 -3.18
C THR A 187 17.89 8.48 -3.37
N ASN A 188 17.22 8.13 -2.27
CA ASN A 188 15.91 7.47 -2.32
C ASN A 188 14.87 8.33 -3.03
N HIS A 189 14.77 9.61 -2.67
CA HIS A 189 13.84 10.55 -3.29
C HIS A 189 14.06 10.66 -4.81
N ALA A 190 15.31 10.84 -5.26
CA ALA A 190 15.63 10.88 -6.68
C ALA A 190 15.27 9.57 -7.42
N THR A 191 15.50 8.43 -6.77
CA THR A 191 15.20 7.10 -7.33
C THR A 191 13.69 6.86 -7.44
N LEU A 192 12.93 7.23 -6.41
CA LEU A 192 11.47 7.16 -6.43
C LEU A 192 10.87 8.11 -7.46
N HIS A 193 11.41 9.32 -7.60
CA HIS A 193 11.00 10.27 -8.62
C HIS A 193 11.25 9.71 -10.04
N MET A 194 12.41 9.08 -10.26
CA MET A 194 12.70 8.36 -11.51
C MET A 194 11.67 7.26 -11.78
N LEU A 195 11.39 6.41 -10.80
CA LEU A 195 10.39 5.34 -10.94
C LEU A 195 9.00 5.90 -11.25
N ASN A 196 8.56 6.93 -10.51
CA ASN A 196 7.27 7.56 -10.73
C ASN A 196 7.15 8.12 -12.15
N ASN A 197 8.18 8.81 -12.66
CA ASN A 197 8.19 9.32 -14.03
C ASN A 197 8.28 8.22 -15.09
N LEU A 198 9.02 7.15 -14.80
CA LEU A 198 9.09 5.96 -15.66
C LEU A 198 7.76 5.21 -15.71
N THR A 199 6.91 5.28 -14.70
CA THR A 199 5.63 4.54 -14.72
C THR A 199 4.41 5.41 -14.97
N ARG A 200 4.58 6.74 -14.93
CA ARG A 200 3.48 7.70 -15.09
C ARG A 200 2.65 7.38 -16.33
N ASN A 201 1.34 7.26 -16.12
CA ASN A 201 0.32 7.01 -17.15
C ASN A 201 0.63 5.81 -18.07
N SER A 202 1.37 4.80 -17.60
CA SER A 202 1.78 3.66 -18.43
C SER A 202 1.56 2.33 -17.74
N SER A 203 0.42 1.70 -18.06
CA SER A 203 0.08 0.35 -17.60
C SER A 203 1.11 -0.70 -18.07
N SER A 204 1.70 -0.55 -19.25
CA SER A 204 2.78 -1.42 -19.77
C SER A 204 3.99 -1.40 -18.82
N ARG A 205 4.44 -0.21 -18.42
CA ARG A 205 5.61 -0.04 -17.54
C ARG A 205 5.33 -0.45 -16.10
N LEU A 206 4.12 -0.22 -15.59
CA LEU A 206 3.68 -0.79 -14.31
C LEU A 206 3.71 -2.33 -14.34
N ASN A 207 3.30 -2.96 -15.44
CA ASN A 207 3.39 -4.41 -15.60
C ASN A 207 4.83 -4.93 -15.61
N LEU A 208 5.80 -4.16 -16.12
CA LEU A 208 7.22 -4.53 -16.04
C LEU A 208 7.73 -4.57 -14.59
N LEU A 209 7.21 -3.71 -13.72
CA LEU A 209 7.52 -3.73 -12.29
C LEU A 209 6.93 -4.94 -11.55
N LEU A 210 5.99 -5.69 -12.15
CA LEU A 210 5.48 -6.96 -11.60
C LEU A 210 6.38 -8.16 -11.94
N SER A 211 7.55 -7.93 -12.54
CA SER A 211 8.61 -8.94 -12.65
C SER A 211 9.20 -9.31 -11.28
N ALA A 212 10.00 -10.38 -11.20
CA ALA A 212 10.67 -10.76 -9.96
C ALA A 212 11.58 -9.64 -9.41
N SER A 213 12.34 -8.97 -10.29
CA SER A 213 13.19 -7.84 -9.88
C SER A 213 12.38 -6.62 -9.47
N GLY A 214 11.36 -6.24 -10.25
CA GLY A 214 10.50 -5.12 -9.90
C GLY A 214 9.73 -5.33 -8.59
N THR A 215 9.25 -6.55 -8.33
CA THR A 215 8.57 -6.90 -7.08
C THR A 215 9.48 -6.73 -5.87
N ARG A 216 10.78 -7.08 -5.98
CA ARG A 216 11.77 -6.81 -4.93
C ARG A 216 11.91 -5.32 -4.63
N TRP A 217 11.86 -4.46 -5.67
CA TRP A 217 11.90 -3.01 -5.48
C TRP A 217 10.64 -2.52 -4.78
N LEU A 218 9.46 -2.95 -5.25
CA LEU A 218 8.17 -2.56 -4.67
C LEU A 218 8.05 -3.00 -3.20
N ALA A 219 8.46 -4.23 -2.86
CA ALA A 219 8.48 -4.73 -1.50
C ALA A 219 9.36 -3.86 -0.58
N LYS A 220 10.54 -3.46 -1.08
CA LYS A 220 11.47 -2.58 -0.36
C LYS A 220 10.94 -1.18 -0.15
N ILE A 221 10.24 -0.61 -1.14
CA ILE A 221 9.58 0.68 -1.03
C ILE A 221 8.48 0.59 0.03
N LEU A 222 7.57 -0.40 -0.07
CA LEU A 222 6.49 -0.63 0.90
C LEU A 222 7.01 -0.81 2.32
N GLY A 223 8.12 -1.54 2.49
CA GLY A 223 8.73 -1.80 3.80
C GLY A 223 9.30 -0.55 4.49
N ARG A 224 9.43 0.57 3.79
CA ARG A 224 9.94 1.85 4.34
C ARG A 224 8.88 2.94 4.44
N MET A 225 7.67 2.71 3.92
CA MET A 225 6.66 3.76 3.85
C MET A 225 6.16 4.21 5.22
N ASP A 226 6.02 3.30 6.19
CA ASP A 226 5.62 3.66 7.55
C ASP A 226 6.68 4.59 8.18
N ASP A 227 7.97 4.25 8.08
CA ASP A 227 9.07 5.10 8.55
C ASP A 227 9.07 6.47 7.85
N TRP A 228 8.85 6.50 6.54
CA TRP A 228 8.78 7.76 5.79
C TRP A 228 7.59 8.61 6.19
N LEU A 229 6.44 8.01 6.49
CA LEU A 229 5.27 8.71 6.99
C LEU A 229 5.54 9.32 8.36
N ASP A 230 6.07 8.53 9.29
CA ASP A 230 6.35 8.95 10.67
C ASP A 230 7.38 10.09 10.76
N ASN A 231 8.29 10.16 9.78
CA ASN A 231 9.32 11.20 9.70
C ASN A 231 8.98 12.36 8.76
N GLU A 232 7.74 12.44 8.25
CA GLU A 232 7.30 13.45 7.26
C GLU A 232 8.23 13.52 6.03
N ASP A 233 8.76 12.38 5.61
CA ASP A 233 9.70 12.26 4.49
C ASP A 233 8.95 12.37 3.15
N PRO A 234 9.36 13.27 2.22
CA PRO A 234 8.76 13.39 0.90
C PRO A 234 8.83 12.11 0.03
N CYS A 235 9.65 11.12 0.42
CA CYS A 235 9.62 9.79 -0.19
C CYS A 235 8.27 9.09 -0.02
N PHE A 236 7.51 9.38 1.05
CA PHE A 236 6.18 8.82 1.27
C PHE A 236 5.23 9.17 0.12
N GLU A 237 5.10 10.44 -0.22
CA GLU A 237 4.20 10.93 -1.29
C GLU A 237 4.53 10.33 -2.66
N LEU A 238 5.83 10.26 -3.00
CA LEU A 238 6.27 9.64 -4.25
C LEU A 238 5.93 8.14 -4.28
N SER A 239 6.11 7.46 -3.15
CA SER A 239 5.79 6.03 -3.03
C SER A 239 4.28 5.80 -3.13
N ALA A 240 3.49 6.59 -2.42
CA ALA A 240 2.03 6.55 -2.50
C ALA A 240 1.54 6.79 -3.93
N SER A 241 2.12 7.75 -4.66
CA SER A 241 1.81 7.99 -6.09
C SER A 241 2.05 6.75 -6.97
N ILE A 242 3.15 6.02 -6.74
CA ILE A 242 3.47 4.80 -7.49
C ILE A 242 2.40 3.73 -7.22
N PHE A 243 2.09 3.44 -5.97
CA PHE A 243 1.11 2.40 -5.62
C PHE A 243 -0.34 2.79 -5.94
N ASN A 244 -0.69 4.07 -5.84
CA ASN A 244 -1.97 4.58 -6.33
C ASN A 244 -2.09 4.39 -7.85
N SER A 245 -0.98 4.43 -8.61
CA SER A 245 -1.00 4.09 -10.02
C SER A 245 -1.27 2.58 -10.23
N PHE A 246 -0.74 1.68 -9.39
CA PHE A 246 -1.11 0.26 -9.43
C PHE A 246 -2.60 0.04 -9.14
N ILE A 247 -3.15 0.73 -8.14
CA ILE A 247 -4.57 0.64 -7.78
C ILE A 247 -5.44 1.20 -8.92
N PHE A 248 -5.10 2.37 -9.44
CA PHE A 248 -5.79 3.02 -10.55
C PHE A 248 -5.83 2.15 -11.81
N HIS A 249 -4.75 1.41 -12.09
CA HIS A 249 -4.67 0.47 -13.20
C HIS A 249 -5.13 -0.96 -12.84
N CYS A 250 -5.76 -1.17 -11.68
CA CYS A 250 -6.29 -2.47 -11.23
C CYS A 250 -5.24 -3.59 -11.15
N LEU A 251 -3.98 -3.24 -10.89
CA LEU A 251 -2.84 -4.16 -10.82
C LEU A 251 -2.52 -4.61 -9.38
N HIS A 252 -3.14 -3.97 -8.38
CA HIS A 252 -2.90 -4.28 -6.97
C HIS A 252 -3.21 -5.73 -6.54
N PRO A 253 -4.18 -6.48 -7.13
CA PRO A 253 -4.39 -7.87 -6.70
C PRO A 253 -3.21 -8.76 -7.08
N LYS A 254 -2.71 -8.60 -8.31
CA LYS A 254 -1.52 -9.31 -8.79
C LYS A 254 -0.27 -8.92 -7.99
N LEU A 255 -0.12 -7.64 -7.66
CA LEU A 255 0.96 -7.18 -6.80
C LEU A 255 0.86 -7.80 -5.40
N PHE A 256 -0.35 -7.81 -4.82
CA PHE A 256 -0.60 -8.40 -3.51
C PHE A 256 -0.19 -9.87 -3.45
N ASP A 257 -0.53 -10.65 -4.49
CA ASP A 257 -0.13 -12.06 -4.60
C ASP A 257 1.40 -12.20 -4.69
N LEU A 258 2.06 -11.38 -5.51
CA LEU A 258 3.51 -11.39 -5.70
C LEU A 258 4.30 -10.99 -4.44
N LEU A 259 3.68 -10.25 -3.52
CA LEU A 259 4.25 -9.87 -2.22
C LEU A 259 4.05 -10.91 -1.12
N SER A 260 3.44 -12.06 -1.44
CA SER A 260 3.23 -13.15 -0.48
C SER A 260 4.50 -13.95 -0.24
N GLU A 261 4.72 -14.38 0.99
CA GLU A 261 5.84 -15.26 1.36
C GLU A 261 5.33 -16.44 2.22
N PRO A 262 4.89 -17.56 1.61
CA PRO A 262 4.45 -18.72 2.35
C PRO A 262 5.56 -19.27 3.26
N PRO A 263 5.29 -19.62 4.54
CA PRO A 263 3.97 -19.83 5.15
C PRO A 263 3.39 -18.61 5.88
N GLU A 264 3.92 -17.40 5.67
CA GLU A 264 3.36 -16.20 6.30
C GLU A 264 1.94 -15.94 5.77
N PRO A 265 0.94 -15.75 6.65
CA PRO A 265 -0.43 -15.47 6.23
C PRO A 265 -0.59 -14.08 5.62
N ILE A 266 0.28 -13.14 6.00
CA ILE A 266 0.33 -11.77 5.52
C ILE A 266 1.74 -11.21 5.77
N THR A 267 2.36 -10.62 4.75
CA THR A 267 3.66 -9.95 4.89
C THR A 267 3.51 -8.48 5.30
N PRO A 268 4.57 -7.83 5.82
CA PRO A 268 4.55 -6.38 6.08
C PRO A 268 4.21 -5.57 4.82
N SER A 269 4.80 -5.91 3.67
CA SER A 269 4.53 -5.23 2.40
C SER A 269 3.07 -5.36 1.96
N GLN A 270 2.46 -6.55 2.13
CA GLN A 270 1.03 -6.74 1.89
C GLN A 270 0.16 -5.88 2.82
N THR A 271 0.56 -5.77 4.09
CA THR A 271 -0.16 -4.93 5.07
C THR A 271 -0.10 -3.45 4.69
N THR A 272 1.08 -2.93 4.31
CA THR A 272 1.22 -1.54 3.82
C THR A 272 0.42 -1.30 2.55
N LEU A 273 0.39 -2.26 1.61
CA LEU A 273 -0.43 -2.16 0.41
C LEU A 273 -1.93 -2.11 0.75
N LEU A 274 -2.39 -2.86 1.75
CA LEU A 274 -3.78 -2.77 2.23
C LEU A 274 -4.10 -1.41 2.86
N LYS A 275 -3.16 -0.76 3.57
CA LYS A 275 -3.34 0.61 4.08
C LYS A 275 -3.55 1.61 2.93
N LEU A 276 -2.78 1.47 1.85
CA LEU A 276 -2.91 2.31 0.66
C LEU A 276 -4.24 2.05 -0.06
N LEU A 277 -4.65 0.78 -0.17
CA LEU A 277 -5.94 0.40 -0.74
C LEU A 277 -7.10 0.98 0.08
N ASP A 278 -7.07 0.84 1.41
CA ASP A 278 -8.07 1.41 2.32
C ASP A 278 -8.18 2.93 2.15
N SER A 279 -7.04 3.63 2.14
CA SER A 279 -7.01 5.07 1.87
C SER A 279 -7.59 5.43 0.50
N SER A 280 -7.35 4.61 -0.53
CA SER A 280 -7.91 4.85 -1.87
C SER A 280 -9.44 4.62 -1.92
N LEU A 281 -9.95 3.65 -1.15
CA LEU A 281 -11.38 3.35 -1.03
C LEU A 281 -12.13 4.40 -0.17
N ALA A 282 -11.41 5.18 0.63
CA ALA A 282 -11.99 6.31 1.35
C ALA A 282 -12.23 7.53 0.43
N LEU A 283 -11.53 7.63 -0.70
CA LEU A 283 -11.69 8.73 -1.66
C LEU A 283 -12.92 8.50 -2.56
N PRO A 284 -13.48 9.54 -3.19
CA PRO A 284 -14.50 9.37 -4.22
C PRO A 284 -14.01 8.49 -5.38
N PRO A 285 -14.90 7.72 -6.04
CA PRO A 285 -14.51 6.92 -7.21
C PRO A 285 -13.87 7.80 -8.29
N SER A 286 -12.74 7.37 -8.83
CA SER A 286 -12.07 8.02 -9.96
C SER A 286 -12.45 7.33 -11.27
N ASP A 287 -12.52 8.08 -12.37
CA ASP A 287 -12.69 7.50 -13.71
C ASP A 287 -11.49 6.62 -14.07
N HIS A 288 -11.65 5.30 -13.94
CA HIS A 288 -10.64 4.34 -14.35
C HIS A 288 -10.49 4.31 -15.88
N PRO A 289 -9.26 4.25 -16.41
CA PRO A 289 -8.99 4.47 -17.83
C PRO A 289 -9.52 3.33 -18.70
N THR A 290 -9.66 2.13 -18.13
CA THR A 290 -10.23 0.93 -18.77
C THR A 290 -10.62 -0.11 -17.70
N PRO A 291 -11.73 -0.86 -17.86
CA PRO A 291 -11.97 -2.06 -17.05
C PRO A 291 -10.82 -3.07 -17.17
N PRO A 292 -10.51 -3.85 -16.11
CA PRO A 292 -9.53 -4.92 -16.20
C PRO A 292 -9.95 -5.95 -17.26
N ILE A 293 -8.97 -6.39 -18.07
CA ILE A 293 -9.18 -7.32 -19.19
C ILE A 293 -9.76 -8.67 -18.74
N SER A 294 -9.48 -9.09 -17.50
CA SER A 294 -9.99 -10.35 -16.90
C SER A 294 -11.50 -10.34 -16.65
N GLY A 295 -12.16 -9.18 -16.69
CA GLY A 295 -13.59 -9.04 -16.35
C GLY A 295 -13.89 -9.14 -14.85
N ASP A 296 -12.94 -9.60 -14.03
CA ASP A 296 -13.06 -9.68 -12.58
C ASP A 296 -12.83 -8.30 -11.92
N TYR A 297 -13.72 -7.95 -10.98
CA TYR A 297 -13.55 -6.77 -10.14
C TYR A 297 -12.26 -6.88 -9.30
N PRO A 298 -11.37 -5.87 -9.30
CA PRO A 298 -10.03 -6.03 -8.74
C PRO A 298 -10.04 -6.31 -7.24
N ASN A 299 -11.00 -5.79 -6.47
CA ASN A 299 -11.06 -6.03 -5.02
C ASN A 299 -11.69 -7.39 -4.64
N ASN A 300 -11.95 -8.28 -5.62
CA ASN A 300 -12.47 -9.62 -5.36
C ASN A 300 -11.57 -10.48 -4.46
N PHE A 301 -10.26 -10.22 -4.41
CA PHE A 301 -9.32 -10.96 -3.56
C PHE A 301 -9.55 -10.71 -2.06
N LEU A 302 -10.26 -9.64 -1.67
CA LEU A 302 -10.51 -9.31 -0.26
C LEU A 302 -11.38 -10.35 0.47
N VAL A 303 -12.33 -10.98 -0.22
CA VAL A 303 -13.18 -12.04 0.37
C VAL A 303 -12.38 -13.28 0.76
N PRO A 304 -11.65 -13.94 -0.15
CA PRO A 304 -10.83 -15.09 0.23
C PRO A 304 -9.70 -14.70 1.22
N LEU A 305 -9.17 -13.47 1.14
CA LEU A 305 -8.20 -12.97 2.11
C LEU A 305 -8.80 -12.87 3.53
N PHE A 306 -10.00 -12.31 3.67
CA PHE A 306 -10.71 -12.27 4.96
C PHE A 306 -10.90 -13.67 5.54
N ILE A 307 -11.37 -14.62 4.72
CA ILE A 307 -11.60 -16.01 5.13
C ILE A 307 -10.28 -16.67 5.57
N SER A 308 -9.21 -16.48 4.80
CA SER A 308 -7.88 -17.01 5.10
C SER A 308 -7.33 -16.46 6.42
N LEU A 309 -7.38 -15.14 6.61
CA LEU A 309 -6.90 -14.49 7.84
C LEU A 309 -7.75 -14.86 9.06
N SER A 310 -9.06 -14.97 8.91
CA SER A 310 -9.96 -15.46 9.97
C SER A 310 -9.57 -16.89 10.37
N SER A 311 -9.47 -17.80 9.39
CA SER A 311 -9.05 -19.18 9.62
C SER A 311 -7.66 -19.29 10.27
N ALA A 312 -6.70 -18.47 9.82
CA ALA A 312 -5.33 -18.49 10.32
C ALA A 312 -5.17 -17.90 11.74
N SER A 313 -6.06 -16.99 12.16
CA SER A 313 -6.00 -16.35 13.48
C SER A 313 -6.81 -17.09 14.54
N LEU A 314 -7.88 -17.80 14.15
CA LEU A 314 -8.77 -18.53 15.05
C LEU A 314 -8.04 -19.45 16.05
N PRO A 315 -7.08 -20.31 15.64
CA PRO A 315 -6.38 -21.18 16.60
C PRO A 315 -5.67 -20.41 17.71
N SER A 316 -4.99 -19.32 17.37
CA SER A 316 -4.23 -18.49 18.32
C SER A 316 -5.17 -17.71 19.24
N ILE A 317 -6.30 -17.20 18.71
CA ILE A 317 -7.34 -16.52 19.49
C ILE A 317 -8.01 -17.51 20.47
N THR A 318 -8.47 -18.68 19.99
CA THR A 318 -9.20 -19.65 20.80
C THR A 318 -8.32 -20.30 21.88
N SER A 319 -7.07 -20.63 21.55
CA SER A 319 -6.14 -21.22 22.53
C SER A 319 -5.46 -20.20 23.44
N ARG A 320 -5.60 -18.89 23.13
CA ARG A 320 -4.82 -17.81 23.75
C ARG A 320 -3.31 -18.05 23.69
N ALA A 321 -2.84 -18.72 22.64
CA ALA A 321 -1.43 -18.95 22.42
C ALA A 321 -0.71 -17.61 22.14
N ASP A 322 0.51 -17.49 22.66
CA ASP A 322 1.39 -16.39 22.31
C ASP A 322 1.96 -16.61 20.91
N ASP A 323 1.22 -16.14 19.90
CA ASP A 323 1.59 -16.23 18.49
C ASP A 323 2.09 -14.86 17.99
N PRO A 324 3.39 -14.72 17.68
CA PRO A 324 3.95 -13.45 17.22
C PRO A 324 3.38 -12.98 15.87
N ARG A 325 2.65 -13.84 15.15
CA ARG A 325 1.97 -13.50 13.89
C ARG A 325 0.59 -12.86 14.11
N LEU A 326 -0.03 -13.10 15.27
CA LEU A 326 -1.40 -12.67 15.55
C LEU A 326 -1.61 -11.15 15.42
N PRO A 327 -0.71 -10.27 15.93
CA PRO A 327 -0.86 -8.83 15.73
C PRO A 327 -0.95 -8.43 14.25
N LYS A 328 -0.12 -9.04 13.39
CA LYS A 328 -0.12 -8.78 11.94
C LYS A 328 -1.40 -9.29 11.28
N GLN A 329 -1.87 -10.47 11.66
CA GLN A 329 -3.15 -11.02 11.17
C GLN A 329 -4.33 -10.13 11.56
N LEU A 330 -4.39 -9.65 12.81
CA LEU A 330 -5.44 -8.75 13.28
C LEU A 330 -5.37 -7.38 12.58
N ALA A 331 -4.17 -6.84 12.34
CA ALA A 331 -3.98 -5.62 11.55
C ALA A 331 -4.54 -5.77 10.13
N ALA A 332 -4.20 -6.86 9.45
CA ALA A 332 -4.71 -7.15 8.11
C ALA A 332 -6.24 -7.36 8.12
N LEU A 333 -6.78 -8.08 9.12
CA LEU A 333 -8.23 -8.27 9.27
C LEU A 333 -8.98 -6.95 9.42
N MET A 334 -8.45 -5.99 10.20
CA MET A 334 -9.06 -4.65 10.31
C MET A 334 -9.10 -3.94 8.96
N LEU A 335 -7.98 -3.90 8.23
CA LEU A 335 -7.89 -3.23 6.93
C LEU A 335 -8.82 -3.86 5.89
N VAL A 336 -8.88 -5.20 5.84
CA VAL A 336 -9.80 -5.92 4.95
C VAL A 336 -11.26 -5.66 5.34
N THR A 337 -11.57 -5.65 6.64
CA THR A 337 -12.92 -5.37 7.14
C THR A 337 -13.37 -3.94 6.79
N GLU A 338 -12.49 -2.95 6.95
CA GLU A 338 -12.78 -1.56 6.58
C GLU A 338 -12.94 -1.40 5.07
N SER A 339 -12.05 -2.02 4.27
CA SER A 339 -12.16 -2.02 2.80
C SER A 339 -13.50 -2.61 2.32
N LEU A 340 -13.89 -3.76 2.85
CA LEU A 340 -15.17 -4.41 2.53
C LEU A 340 -16.37 -3.57 3.02
N SER A 341 -16.25 -2.91 4.17
CA SER A 341 -17.27 -2.00 4.69
C SER A 341 -17.45 -0.77 3.80
N SER A 342 -16.37 -0.15 3.35
CA SER A 342 -16.37 1.00 2.43
C SER A 342 -17.04 0.64 1.11
N ILE A 343 -16.71 -0.51 0.53
CA ILE A 343 -17.36 -1.02 -0.69
C ILE A 343 -18.86 -1.28 -0.45
N GLY A 344 -19.20 -1.95 0.66
CA GLY A 344 -20.59 -2.23 1.01
C GLY A 344 -21.43 -0.95 1.19
N LEU A 345 -20.88 0.07 1.84
CA LEU A 345 -21.53 1.37 2.04
C LEU A 345 -21.71 2.13 0.73
N ARG A 346 -20.71 2.15 -0.16
CA ARG A 346 -20.82 2.76 -1.50
C ARG A 346 -21.91 2.09 -2.34
N VAL A 347 -21.99 0.75 -2.31
CA VAL A 347 -23.07 0.01 -3.00
C VAL A 347 -24.43 0.41 -2.43
N GLN A 348 -24.56 0.48 -1.10
CA GLN A 348 -25.81 0.86 -0.46
C GLN A 348 -26.20 2.31 -0.77
N GLU A 349 -25.26 3.25 -0.76
CA GLU A 349 -25.48 4.66 -1.13
C GLU A 349 -26.08 4.78 -2.53
N ARG A 350 -25.57 4.00 -3.50
CA ARG A 350 -26.11 3.99 -4.86
C ARG A 350 -27.52 3.39 -4.94
N ILE A 351 -27.78 2.32 -4.19
CA ILE A 351 -29.12 1.72 -4.08
C ILE A 351 -30.13 2.74 -3.51
N ASP A 352 -29.75 3.43 -2.43
CA ASP A 352 -30.60 4.43 -1.78
C ASP A 352 -30.86 5.63 -2.71
N HIS A 353 -29.84 6.07 -3.46
CA HIS A 353 -29.98 7.14 -4.45
C HIS A 353 -30.91 6.76 -5.60
N ALA A 354 -30.80 5.54 -6.13
CA ALA A 354 -31.67 5.03 -7.18
C ALA A 354 -33.14 4.91 -6.72
N ALA A 355 -33.36 4.39 -5.51
CA ALA A 355 -34.68 4.31 -4.90
C ALA A 355 -35.32 5.70 -4.72
N ALA A 356 -34.53 6.72 -4.33
CA ALA A 356 -35.02 8.08 -4.20
C ALA A 356 -35.46 8.73 -5.53
N LEU A 357 -34.87 8.29 -6.65
CA LEU A 357 -35.23 8.74 -8.00
C LEU A 357 -36.42 7.96 -8.60
N GLY A 358 -36.96 6.97 -7.89
CA GLY A 358 -38.09 6.17 -8.36
C GLY A 358 -37.75 5.26 -9.54
N SER A 359 -36.46 4.94 -9.76
CA SER A 359 -36.08 3.96 -10.77
C SER A 359 -36.46 2.56 -10.28
N GLU A 360 -37.41 1.91 -10.96
CA GLU A 360 -37.80 0.52 -10.70
C GLU A 360 -36.76 -0.51 -11.17
N ASP A 361 -35.72 -0.08 -11.87
CA ASP A 361 -34.62 -0.97 -12.25
C ASP A 361 -33.87 -1.42 -10.99
N ALA A 362 -33.97 -2.73 -10.69
CA ALA A 362 -33.07 -3.43 -9.77
C ALA A 362 -31.58 -3.35 -10.21
N ASP A 363 -31.32 -2.75 -11.38
CA ASP A 363 -30.01 -2.48 -11.97
C ASP A 363 -29.62 -0.98 -12.02
N ALA A 364 -30.45 -0.10 -11.45
CA ALA A 364 -30.13 1.30 -11.28
C ALA A 364 -29.06 1.47 -10.18
N GLY A 365 -27.79 1.34 -10.55
CA GLY A 365 -26.70 1.52 -9.60
C GLY A 365 -25.28 1.30 -10.14
N GLY A 366 -25.10 1.11 -11.44
CA GLY A 366 -23.77 1.02 -12.03
C GLY A 366 -23.80 0.97 -13.55
N SER A 367 -23.92 2.13 -14.21
CA SER A 367 -23.65 2.20 -15.66
C SER A 367 -22.18 1.95 -16.00
N ASN A 368 -21.28 2.03 -15.01
CA ASN A 368 -19.86 1.76 -15.15
C ASN A 368 -19.46 0.41 -14.51
N TRP A 369 -18.45 -0.23 -15.09
CA TRP A 369 -17.97 -1.58 -14.76
C TRP A 369 -17.58 -1.73 -13.27
N GLU A 370 -17.04 -0.68 -12.65
CA GLU A 370 -16.58 -0.70 -11.27
C GLU A 370 -17.75 -0.91 -10.30
N ALA A 371 -18.84 -0.17 -10.52
CA ALA A 371 -20.03 -0.25 -9.69
C ALA A 371 -20.73 -1.61 -9.81
N ALA A 372 -20.73 -2.22 -11.01
CA ALA A 372 -21.20 -3.59 -11.22
C ALA A 372 -20.32 -4.63 -10.50
N GLY A 373 -19.00 -4.41 -10.52
CA GLY A 373 -18.03 -5.20 -9.79
C GLY A 373 -18.21 -5.13 -8.27
N GLU A 374 -18.37 -3.94 -7.70
CA GLU A 374 -18.67 -3.74 -6.28
C GLU A 374 -19.96 -4.44 -5.86
N LYS A 375 -21.03 -4.34 -6.66
CA LYS A 375 -22.30 -5.06 -6.41
C LYS A 375 -22.11 -6.57 -6.39
N THR A 376 -21.34 -7.10 -7.33
CA THR A 376 -21.02 -8.54 -7.40
C THR A 376 -20.20 -8.99 -6.19
N LEU A 377 -19.22 -8.19 -5.76
CA LEU A 377 -18.44 -8.46 -4.56
C LEU A 377 -19.32 -8.48 -3.30
N VAL A 378 -20.27 -7.53 -3.17
CA VAL A 378 -21.22 -7.52 -2.05
C VAL A 378 -22.09 -8.76 -2.04
N GLN A 379 -22.56 -9.22 -3.20
CA GLN A 379 -23.31 -10.47 -3.26
C GLN A 379 -22.45 -11.67 -2.86
N ARG A 380 -21.19 -11.71 -3.31
CA ARG A 380 -20.24 -12.74 -2.90
C ARG A 380 -19.99 -12.72 -1.39
N MET A 381 -19.89 -11.56 -0.75
CA MET A 381 -19.74 -11.47 0.71
C MET A 381 -20.88 -12.14 1.46
N LYS A 382 -22.10 -12.08 0.91
CA LYS A 382 -23.33 -12.62 1.50
C LYS A 382 -23.55 -14.09 1.21
N ASP A 383 -22.83 -14.68 0.27
CA ASP A 383 -22.98 -16.08 -0.12
C ASP A 383 -22.77 -17.02 1.08
N LYS A 384 -23.57 -18.10 1.15
CA LYS A 384 -23.56 -19.01 2.31
C LYS A 384 -22.30 -19.89 2.36
N GLU A 385 -21.73 -20.26 1.22
CA GLU A 385 -20.61 -21.20 1.15
C GLU A 385 -19.27 -20.49 0.91
N GLN A 386 -19.28 -19.48 0.05
CA GLN A 386 -18.09 -18.75 -0.42
C GLN A 386 -17.99 -17.34 0.16
N GLY A 387 -19.01 -16.89 0.90
CA GLY A 387 -19.03 -15.58 1.53
C GLY A 387 -18.36 -15.55 2.90
N ILE A 388 -18.48 -14.40 3.55
CA ILE A 388 -17.74 -14.11 4.78
C ILE A 388 -18.58 -14.21 6.05
N VAL A 389 -19.91 -14.32 5.94
CA VAL A 389 -20.83 -14.20 7.09
C VAL A 389 -20.51 -15.24 8.17
N LYS A 390 -20.28 -16.50 7.80
CA LYS A 390 -19.90 -17.56 8.75
C LYS A 390 -18.57 -17.25 9.44
N SER A 391 -17.54 -16.95 8.66
CA SER A 391 -16.19 -16.61 9.16
C SER A 391 -16.20 -15.38 10.05
N LEU A 392 -17.10 -14.42 9.78
CA LEU A 392 -17.32 -13.23 10.59
C LEU A 392 -17.94 -13.61 11.94
N VAL A 393 -19.02 -14.40 11.95
CA VAL A 393 -19.68 -14.86 13.20
C VAL A 393 -18.72 -15.69 14.06
N ASP A 394 -17.97 -16.61 13.45
CA ASP A 394 -17.00 -17.45 14.16
C ASP A 394 -15.85 -16.64 14.77
N LEU A 395 -15.32 -15.66 14.01
CA LEU A 395 -14.29 -14.76 14.51
C LEU A 395 -14.81 -13.84 15.61
N LEU A 396 -16.02 -13.28 15.46
CA LEU A 396 -16.67 -12.47 16.51
C LEU A 396 -16.82 -13.26 17.81
N ARG A 397 -17.21 -14.54 17.73
CA ARG A 397 -17.34 -15.41 18.91
C ARG A 397 -15.99 -15.60 19.59
N ALA A 398 -14.96 -15.98 18.83
CA ALA A 398 -13.63 -16.17 19.37
C ALA A 398 -13.06 -14.89 20.01
N LEU A 399 -13.26 -13.73 19.36
CA LEU A 399 -12.81 -12.43 19.86
C LEU A 399 -13.59 -11.96 21.08
N ASN A 400 -14.88 -12.31 21.21
CA ASN A 400 -15.67 -11.99 22.39
C ASN A 400 -15.09 -12.63 23.66
N ASP A 401 -14.59 -13.85 23.53
CA ASP A 401 -13.93 -14.56 24.62
C ASP A 401 -12.49 -14.07 24.82
N PHE A 402 -11.77 -13.75 23.73
CA PHE A 402 -10.38 -13.32 23.78
C PHE A 402 -10.18 -11.91 24.35
N PHE A 403 -11.05 -10.97 23.97
CA PHE A 403 -11.14 -9.61 24.52
C PHE A 403 -12.40 -9.49 25.38
N PRO A 404 -12.37 -10.01 26.63
CA PRO A 404 -13.52 -9.96 27.52
C PRO A 404 -13.88 -8.50 27.81
N LYS A 405 -15.18 -8.25 27.99
CA LYS A 405 -15.73 -6.93 28.28
C LYS A 405 -15.18 -6.41 29.60
N THR A 406 -14.96 -5.11 29.68
CA THR A 406 -14.60 -4.43 30.93
C THR A 406 -15.72 -3.47 31.35
N ASN A 407 -16.31 -3.72 32.53
CA ASN A 407 -17.38 -2.88 33.08
C ASN A 407 -16.80 -1.87 34.10
N PRO A 408 -17.00 -0.55 33.93
CA PRO A 408 -16.51 0.48 34.86
C PRO A 408 -17.00 0.30 36.31
N ARG A 409 -18.17 -0.34 36.46
CA ARG A 409 -18.87 -0.48 37.74
C ARG A 409 -18.56 -1.80 38.44
N ALA A 410 -17.81 -2.69 37.81
CA ALA A 410 -17.37 -3.92 38.46
C ALA A 410 -16.41 -3.56 39.61
N THR A 411 -16.88 -3.73 40.84
CA THR A 411 -16.01 -3.67 42.02
C THR A 411 -15.17 -4.94 42.07
N SER A 412 -13.94 -4.84 42.57
CA SER A 412 -12.93 -5.93 42.62
C SER A 412 -13.31 -7.12 43.52
N SER A 413 -14.59 -7.29 43.85
CA SER A 413 -15.14 -8.35 44.70
C SER A 413 -15.63 -9.57 43.92
N ASP A 414 -15.53 -9.57 42.60
CA ASP A 414 -15.89 -10.72 41.77
C ASP A 414 -14.85 -11.85 41.97
N PRO A 415 -15.24 -13.05 42.45
CA PRO A 415 -14.33 -14.16 42.71
C PRO A 415 -13.75 -14.80 41.43
N SER A 416 -14.10 -14.27 40.26
CA SER A 416 -13.54 -14.63 38.96
C SER A 416 -12.01 -14.51 38.99
N PRO A 417 -11.25 -15.54 38.56
CA PRO A 417 -9.81 -15.40 38.40
C PRO A 417 -9.52 -14.21 37.48
N PRO A 418 -8.52 -13.36 37.80
CA PRO A 418 -8.16 -12.26 36.94
C PRO A 418 -7.86 -12.80 35.54
N PRO A 419 -8.38 -12.17 34.46
CA PRO A 419 -8.08 -12.61 33.12
C PRO A 419 -6.57 -12.68 32.94
N LEU A 420 -6.08 -13.76 32.33
CA LEU A 420 -4.66 -13.89 31.99
C LEU A 420 -4.21 -12.60 31.29
N PRO A 421 -3.09 -12.00 31.71
CA PRO A 421 -2.63 -10.74 31.15
C PRO A 421 -2.41 -10.92 29.64
N LEU A 422 -3.17 -10.17 28.85
CA LEU A 422 -3.01 -10.09 27.40
C LEU A 422 -1.68 -9.39 27.08
N ASN A 423 -1.01 -9.82 26.01
CA ASN A 423 0.16 -9.11 25.49
C ASN A 423 -0.22 -7.63 25.24
N PRO A 424 0.51 -6.64 25.79
CA PRO A 424 0.22 -5.22 25.58
C PRO A 424 0.15 -4.81 24.10
N GLU A 425 0.88 -5.49 23.22
CA GLU A 425 0.83 -5.27 21.76
C GLU A 425 -0.54 -5.61 21.15
N LEU A 426 -1.36 -6.41 21.84
CA LEU A 426 -2.69 -6.78 21.38
C LEU A 426 -3.76 -5.75 21.75
N LYS A 427 -3.45 -4.81 22.66
CA LYS A 427 -4.39 -3.79 23.14
C LYS A 427 -4.99 -2.93 22.02
N PRO A 428 -4.24 -2.49 20.98
CA PRO A 428 -4.82 -1.73 19.86
C PRO A 428 -5.92 -2.49 19.10
N PHE A 429 -5.92 -3.82 19.14
CA PHE A 429 -6.88 -4.67 18.43
C PHE A 429 -8.16 -4.98 19.23
N SER A 430 -8.34 -4.44 20.44
CA SER A 430 -9.58 -4.60 21.22
C SER A 430 -10.83 -4.10 20.45
N LYS A 431 -10.60 -3.21 19.48
CA LYS A 431 -11.64 -2.60 18.64
C LYS A 431 -12.09 -3.45 17.46
N VAL A 432 -11.38 -4.53 17.11
CA VAL A 432 -11.73 -5.41 15.97
C VAL A 432 -13.17 -5.89 16.02
N LYS A 433 -13.69 -6.23 17.22
CA LYS A 433 -15.11 -6.64 17.41
C LYS A 433 -16.08 -5.62 16.83
N ARG A 434 -15.81 -4.32 17.02
CA ARG A 434 -16.67 -3.22 16.55
C ARG A 434 -16.72 -3.21 15.03
N ASP A 435 -15.57 -3.37 14.38
CA ASP A 435 -15.46 -3.29 12.92
C ASP A 435 -16.14 -4.49 12.25
N LEU A 436 -16.00 -5.67 12.83
CA LEU A 436 -16.72 -6.88 12.38
C LEU A 436 -18.24 -6.75 12.55
N VAL A 437 -18.71 -6.22 13.70
CA VAL A 437 -20.14 -5.95 13.92
C VAL A 437 -20.67 -4.90 12.93
N ARG A 438 -19.88 -3.86 12.64
CA ARG A 438 -20.23 -2.85 11.62
C ARG A 438 -20.38 -3.49 10.24
N LEU A 439 -19.42 -4.31 9.81
CA LEU A 439 -19.50 -5.03 8.53
C LEU A 439 -20.73 -5.95 8.48
N LEU A 440 -20.99 -6.73 9.53
CA LEU A 440 -22.18 -7.58 9.61
C LEU A 440 -23.47 -6.78 9.52
N SER A 441 -23.51 -5.61 10.18
CA SER A 441 -24.64 -4.69 10.13
C SER A 441 -24.89 -4.16 8.72
N ILE A 442 -23.82 -3.84 7.97
CA ILE A 442 -23.91 -3.41 6.58
C ILE A 442 -24.50 -4.53 5.72
N LEU A 443 -23.98 -5.75 5.84
CA LEU A 443 -24.44 -6.90 5.06
C LEU A 443 -25.89 -7.29 5.37
N SER A 444 -26.35 -7.10 6.61
CA SER A 444 -27.70 -7.46 7.06
C SER A 444 -28.76 -6.41 6.73
N PHE A 445 -28.38 -5.21 6.27
CA PHE A 445 -29.34 -4.15 6.01
C PHE A 445 -30.28 -4.51 4.86
N ASN A 446 -31.59 -4.54 5.14
CA ASN A 446 -32.64 -4.93 4.18
C ASN A 446 -32.39 -6.30 3.52
N ASP A 447 -31.70 -7.22 4.20
CA ASP A 447 -31.34 -8.52 3.67
C ASP A 447 -31.65 -9.63 4.68
N THR A 448 -32.79 -10.30 4.48
CA THR A 448 -33.22 -11.39 5.37
C THR A 448 -32.37 -12.64 5.21
N PHE A 449 -31.75 -12.85 4.04
CA PHE A 449 -30.91 -14.03 3.78
C PHE A 449 -29.65 -14.01 4.65
N VAL A 450 -28.99 -12.86 4.77
CA VAL A 450 -27.90 -12.69 5.73
C VAL A 450 -28.40 -12.86 7.17
N GLY A 451 -29.56 -12.27 7.50
CA GLY A 451 -30.18 -12.43 8.82
C GLY A 451 -30.47 -13.88 9.19
N ASP A 452 -30.90 -14.71 8.23
CA ASP A 452 -31.18 -16.13 8.42
C ASP A 452 -29.91 -16.94 8.65
N GLN A 453 -28.86 -16.66 7.88
CA GLN A 453 -27.53 -17.24 8.08
C GLN A 453 -26.98 -16.94 9.49
N VAL A 454 -27.06 -15.67 9.92
CA VAL A 454 -26.61 -15.26 11.25
C VAL A 454 -27.36 -16.01 12.35
N ARG A 455 -28.68 -16.20 12.20
CA ARG A 455 -29.49 -17.01 13.13
C ARG A 455 -29.09 -18.48 13.14
N GLU A 456 -28.86 -19.08 11.97
CA GLU A 456 -28.42 -20.48 11.84
C GLU A 456 -27.12 -20.76 12.62
N TRP A 457 -26.24 -19.77 12.73
CA TRP A 457 -24.99 -19.87 13.48
C TRP A 457 -25.03 -19.23 14.87
N SER A 458 -26.22 -19.04 15.45
CA SER A 458 -26.42 -18.41 16.77
C SER A 458 -25.69 -17.07 16.94
N GLY A 459 -25.60 -16.33 15.85
CA GLY A 459 -24.96 -15.01 15.80
C GLY A 459 -25.88 -13.90 16.32
N VAL A 460 -27.20 -14.09 16.31
CA VAL A 460 -28.17 -13.10 16.83
C VAL A 460 -27.94 -12.90 18.33
N GLU A 461 -27.85 -14.00 19.08
CA GLU A 461 -27.60 -14.02 20.52
C GLU A 461 -26.21 -13.46 20.84
N LEU A 462 -25.21 -13.80 20.03
CA LEU A 462 -23.85 -13.28 20.16
C LEU A 462 -23.82 -11.75 20.05
N VAL A 463 -24.45 -11.18 19.02
CA VAL A 463 -24.48 -9.72 18.81
C VAL A 463 -25.34 -9.03 19.88
N LEU A 464 -26.43 -9.65 20.34
CA LEU A 464 -27.20 -9.14 21.48
C LEU A 464 -26.33 -9.05 22.74
N GLY A 465 -25.49 -10.05 22.99
CA GLY A 465 -24.52 -10.01 24.07
C GLY A 465 -23.52 -8.85 23.97
N MET A 466 -23.28 -8.30 22.78
CA MET A 466 -22.38 -7.15 22.57
C MET A 466 -23.06 -5.78 22.78
N THR A 467 -24.34 -5.75 23.19
CA THR A 467 -25.08 -4.49 23.47
C THR A 467 -24.85 -3.93 24.88
N GLU A 468 -23.95 -4.54 25.64
CA GLU A 468 -23.51 -4.09 26.96
C GLU A 468 -22.37 -3.06 26.87
N ILE A 469 -22.14 -2.34 27.96
CA ILE A 469 -21.03 -1.37 28.05
C ILE A 469 -19.70 -2.13 28.12
N ASP A 470 -18.75 -1.74 27.27
CA ASP A 470 -17.38 -2.27 27.24
C ASP A 470 -16.39 -1.10 27.17
N GLU A 471 -15.68 -0.79 28.26
CA GLU A 471 -14.67 0.30 28.25
C GLU A 471 -13.51 0.02 27.30
N GLY A 472 -13.18 -1.26 27.09
CA GLY A 472 -12.16 -1.68 26.13
C GLY A 472 -12.56 -1.45 24.68
N ASN A 473 -13.85 -1.25 24.42
CA ASN A 473 -14.41 -0.95 23.11
C ASN A 473 -15.67 -0.04 23.20
N PRO A 474 -15.49 1.27 23.47
CA PRO A 474 -16.60 2.16 23.86
C PRO A 474 -17.73 2.33 22.84
N TYR A 475 -17.49 2.02 21.57
CA TYR A 475 -18.48 2.16 20.49
C TYR A 475 -19.11 0.83 20.07
N LEU A 476 -18.68 -0.31 20.64
CA LEU A 476 -19.18 -1.63 20.27
C LEU A 476 -20.70 -1.73 20.48
N ARG A 477 -21.19 -1.17 21.59
CA ARG A 477 -22.61 -1.21 21.96
C ARG A 477 -23.50 -0.59 20.88
N GLU A 478 -23.16 0.61 20.42
CA GLU A 478 -23.94 1.35 19.43
C GLU A 478 -23.97 0.61 18.09
N HIS A 479 -22.82 0.08 17.67
CA HIS A 479 -22.75 -0.76 16.47
C HIS A 479 -23.53 -2.06 16.62
N ALA A 480 -23.49 -2.71 17.79
CA ALA A 480 -24.26 -3.92 18.07
C ALA A 480 -25.77 -3.66 18.05
N LEU A 481 -26.24 -2.57 18.68
CA LEU A 481 -27.64 -2.16 18.63
C LEU A 481 -28.12 -1.89 17.20
N PHE A 482 -27.29 -1.22 16.41
CA PHE A 482 -27.59 -0.97 15.00
C PHE A 482 -27.61 -2.27 14.17
N CYS A 483 -26.67 -3.19 14.44
CA CYS A 483 -26.64 -4.51 13.81
C CYS A 483 -27.90 -5.32 14.14
N ILE A 484 -28.32 -5.35 15.41
CA ILE A 484 -29.57 -6.01 15.83
C ILE A 484 -30.77 -5.41 15.12
N ARG A 485 -30.89 -4.07 15.07
CA ARG A 485 -31.98 -3.43 14.32
C ARG A 485 -32.01 -3.93 12.87
N ASN A 486 -30.86 -4.01 12.20
CA ASN A 486 -30.79 -4.49 10.82
C ASN A 486 -31.16 -5.98 10.70
N LEU A 487 -30.64 -6.83 11.59
CA LEU A 487 -30.95 -8.26 11.64
C LEU A 487 -32.45 -8.55 11.88
N MET A 488 -33.14 -7.68 12.61
CA MET A 488 -34.58 -7.81 12.90
C MET A 488 -35.48 -7.23 11.80
N ARG A 489 -34.95 -6.29 11.00
CA ARG A 489 -35.75 -5.55 10.01
C ARG A 489 -36.30 -6.50 8.96
N ASN A 490 -37.63 -6.55 8.85
CA ASN A 490 -38.36 -7.43 7.94
C ASN A 490 -38.05 -8.94 8.12
N ASN A 491 -37.45 -9.35 9.24
CA ASN A 491 -37.13 -10.75 9.53
C ASN A 491 -37.85 -11.23 10.80
N LEU A 492 -39.06 -11.79 10.63
CA LEU A 492 -39.87 -12.29 11.74
C LEU A 492 -39.19 -13.45 12.48
N ALA A 493 -38.51 -14.35 11.76
CA ALA A 493 -37.82 -15.48 12.37
C ALA A 493 -36.70 -15.03 13.32
N ASN A 494 -35.98 -13.95 13.00
CA ASN A 494 -35.02 -13.33 13.92
C ASN A 494 -35.70 -12.64 15.10
N GLN A 495 -36.82 -11.97 14.89
CA GLN A 495 -37.59 -11.35 15.99
C GLN A 495 -38.09 -12.40 16.98
N ASP A 496 -38.47 -13.58 16.49
CA ASP A 496 -38.96 -14.66 17.33
C ASP A 496 -37.87 -15.22 18.26
N VAL A 497 -36.59 -15.18 17.86
CA VAL A 497 -35.46 -15.51 18.76
C VAL A 497 -35.52 -14.64 20.02
N ILE A 498 -35.70 -13.32 19.87
CA ILE A 498 -35.79 -12.39 21.00
C ILE A 498 -37.08 -12.62 21.81
N LYS A 499 -38.23 -12.88 21.16
CA LYS A 499 -39.50 -13.14 21.87
C LYS A 499 -39.44 -14.39 22.76
N GLN A 500 -38.70 -15.40 22.30
CA GLN A 500 -38.49 -16.66 23.01
C GLN A 500 -37.51 -16.52 24.18
N MET A 501 -36.71 -15.46 24.23
CA MET A 501 -35.87 -15.18 25.39
C MET A 501 -36.74 -14.84 26.60
N ASN A 502 -36.34 -15.41 27.75
CA ASN A 502 -36.97 -15.12 29.03
C ASN A 502 -36.01 -14.33 29.90
N PRO A 503 -36.46 -13.21 30.50
CA PRO A 503 -35.64 -12.46 31.43
C PRO A 503 -35.35 -13.31 32.67
N VAL A 504 -34.07 -13.46 33.00
CA VAL A 504 -33.61 -14.26 34.16
C VAL A 504 -33.35 -13.42 35.40
N GLY A 505 -33.17 -12.10 35.25
CA GLY A 505 -32.89 -11.18 36.34
C GLY A 505 -32.53 -9.77 35.85
N VAL A 506 -32.11 -8.90 36.77
CA VAL A 506 -31.58 -7.56 36.48
C VAL A 506 -30.18 -7.47 37.08
N LEU A 507 -29.21 -7.06 36.28
CA LEU A 507 -27.85 -6.80 36.79
C LEU A 507 -27.87 -5.59 37.71
N SER A 508 -27.36 -5.75 38.93
CA SER A 508 -27.13 -4.65 39.87
C SER A 508 -26.01 -3.73 39.37
N ASP A 509 -25.87 -2.56 40.01
CA ASP A 509 -24.72 -1.69 39.78
C ASP A 509 -23.38 -2.35 40.14
N THR A 510 -23.40 -3.43 40.93
CA THR A 510 -22.22 -4.23 41.30
C THR A 510 -22.00 -5.44 40.39
N GLY A 511 -22.83 -5.66 39.36
CA GLY A 511 -22.74 -6.79 38.44
C GLY A 511 -23.40 -8.09 38.93
N GLU A 512 -24.07 -8.06 40.09
CA GLU A 512 -24.80 -9.22 40.62
C GLU A 512 -26.13 -9.40 39.87
N LEU A 513 -26.47 -10.63 39.48
CA LEU A 513 -27.77 -10.94 38.89
C LEU A 513 -28.86 -10.95 39.97
N LEU A 514 -29.60 -9.86 40.07
CA LEU A 514 -30.74 -9.75 40.99
C LEU A 514 -32.00 -10.41 40.41
N PRO A 515 -32.93 -10.87 41.26
CA PRO A 515 -34.21 -11.39 40.81
C PRO A 515 -34.95 -10.39 39.93
N LEU A 516 -35.69 -10.89 38.94
CA LEU A 516 -36.46 -10.04 38.05
C LEU A 516 -37.54 -9.25 38.84
N PRO A 517 -37.56 -7.91 38.77
CA PRO A 517 -38.60 -7.11 39.41
C PRO A 517 -39.99 -7.55 38.95
N ASP A 518 -40.97 -7.55 39.86
CA ASP A 518 -42.34 -8.02 39.55
C ASP A 518 -42.98 -7.29 38.36
N LYS A 519 -42.58 -6.04 38.13
CA LYS A 519 -43.04 -5.21 36.99
C LYS A 519 -42.50 -5.69 35.63
N MET A 520 -41.43 -6.48 35.61
CA MET A 520 -40.76 -7.00 34.41
C MET A 520 -41.06 -8.49 34.15
N LYS A 521 -41.71 -9.17 35.09
CA LYS A 521 -42.20 -10.54 34.88
C LYS A 521 -43.29 -10.51 33.81
N LYS A 522 -43.20 -11.39 32.80
CA LYS A 522 -44.28 -11.57 31.81
C LYS A 522 -45.57 -11.85 32.58
N LYS A 523 -46.59 -11.01 32.41
CA LYS A 523 -47.94 -11.33 32.92
C LYS A 523 -48.40 -12.58 32.18
N ALA A 524 -48.72 -13.64 32.90
CA ALA A 524 -49.37 -14.79 32.29
C ALA A 524 -50.67 -14.31 31.64
N GLU A 525 -50.79 -14.47 30.33
CA GLU A 525 -52.11 -14.40 29.69
C GLU A 525 -52.91 -15.56 30.26
N VAL A 526 -53.81 -15.24 31.18
CA VAL A 526 -54.82 -16.17 31.63
C VAL A 526 -55.70 -16.41 30.42
N ALA A 527 -55.53 -17.57 29.79
CA ALA A 527 -56.49 -18.07 28.82
C ALA A 527 -57.83 -18.21 29.57
N THR A 528 -58.70 -17.23 29.41
CA THR A 528 -60.13 -17.39 29.67
C THR A 528 -60.63 -18.42 28.67
N ILE A 529 -60.62 -19.68 29.10
CA ILE A 529 -61.52 -20.69 28.57
C ILE A 529 -62.89 -20.26 29.09
N GLU A 530 -63.63 -19.51 28.28
CA GLU A 530 -65.08 -19.39 28.45
C GLU A 530 -65.67 -20.74 28.05
N GLU A 531 -66.00 -21.55 29.06
CA GLU A 531 -67.04 -22.57 28.92
C GLU A 531 -68.39 -21.85 28.94
N GLU A 532 -69.07 -21.79 27.79
CA GLU A 532 -70.53 -21.95 27.67
C GLU A 532 -70.94 -22.34 26.24
#